data_AF-A0A8J4L490-F1
#
_entry.id   AF-A0A8J4L490-F1
#
_cell.length_a   1.000
_cell.length_b   1.000
_cell.length_c   1.000
_cell.angle_alpha   90.00
_cell.angle_beta   90.00
_cell.angle_gamma   90.00
#
_symmetry.space_group_name_H-M   'P 1'
#
loop_
_entity.id
_entity.type
_entity.pdbx_description
1 polymer ?
#
loop_
_entity_poly.entity_id
_entity_poly.type
_entity_poly.pdbx_seq_one_letter_code
_entity_poly.pdbx_strand_id
1 'polypeptide(L)'
;RGISSDERPKRPLTAYFRFLKENRSAFRQNNPEMNNMELVKKIADTWKELPASQKQVYEEARKTDWQRYKERLAAYKAQLTPAQAAALKEERSKRLAKRRSFRAKRELTVLGKPKRPRSGFNIFVSENFQESEGISPVAKLKQLFDAWQKLSSSQKQPYLQLAEDDKVRYENEMKSWEAKMVELGREDLIRSRKQRPKTKTAETAKNAETAKASSQENKAKLKLKKREE
;
A
#
# COMPACT_ATOMS: atom_id res chain seq x y z
N ARG A 1 -17.42 -17.24 -18.16
CA ARG A 1 -16.18 -16.43 -18.18
C ARG A 1 -16.49 -15.11 -17.49
N GLY A 2 -15.72 -14.69 -16.47
CA GLY A 2 -16.00 -13.46 -15.73
C GLY A 2 -15.65 -12.23 -16.56
N ILE A 3 -16.55 -11.25 -16.60
CA ILE A 3 -16.34 -9.97 -17.30
C ILE A 3 -15.22 -9.21 -16.57
N SER A 4 -14.07 -9.05 -17.23
CA SER A 4 -12.94 -8.30 -16.74
C SER A 4 -13.16 -6.80 -16.94
N SER A 5 -12.61 -5.96 -16.05
CA SER A 5 -12.66 -4.50 -16.21
C SER A 5 -11.98 -3.99 -17.49
N ASP A 6 -11.22 -4.84 -18.19
CA ASP A 6 -10.58 -4.55 -19.48
C ASP A 6 -11.56 -4.59 -20.67
N GLU A 7 -12.70 -5.28 -20.54
CA GLU A 7 -13.74 -5.33 -21.58
C GLU A 7 -14.56 -4.04 -21.65
N ARG A 8 -14.49 -3.21 -20.59
CA ARG A 8 -15.15 -1.92 -20.56
C ARG A 8 -14.53 -0.97 -21.59
N PRO A 9 -15.32 -0.34 -22.49
CA PRO A 9 -14.80 0.65 -23.41
C PRO A 9 -13.99 1.74 -22.69
N LYS A 10 -12.79 2.01 -23.21
CA LYS A 10 -11.88 3.06 -22.71
C LYS A 10 -12.26 4.40 -23.34
N ARG A 11 -12.11 5.49 -22.57
CA ARG A 11 -12.34 6.85 -23.09
C ARG A 11 -11.37 7.13 -24.25
N PRO A 12 -11.83 7.80 -25.33
CA PRO A 12 -10.95 8.15 -26.43
C PRO A 12 -9.94 9.22 -26.01
N LEU A 13 -8.87 9.34 -26.79
CA LEU A 13 -7.84 10.34 -26.59
C LEU A 13 -8.42 11.75 -26.79
N THR A 14 -7.89 12.72 -26.06
CA THR A 14 -8.15 14.14 -26.35
C THR A 14 -7.41 14.55 -27.62
N ALA A 15 -7.78 15.70 -28.20
CA ALA A 15 -7.14 16.24 -29.40
C ALA A 15 -5.60 16.29 -29.27
N TYR A 16 -5.11 16.86 -28.16
CA TYR A 16 -3.67 16.89 -27.85
C TYR A 16 -3.05 15.50 -27.75
N PHE A 17 -3.65 14.56 -27.03
CA PHE A 17 -3.06 13.21 -26.89
C PHE A 17 -3.11 12.41 -28.19
N ARG A 18 -4.06 12.70 -29.09
CA ARG A 18 -4.06 12.18 -30.46
C ARG A 18 -2.88 12.74 -31.25
N PHE A 19 -2.72 14.07 -31.27
CA PHE A 19 -1.56 14.73 -31.89
C PHE A 19 -0.23 14.18 -31.35
N LEU A 20 -0.10 14.06 -30.03
CA LEU A 20 1.09 13.48 -29.40
C LEU A 20 1.34 12.05 -29.86
N LYS A 21 0.30 11.20 -29.91
CA LYS A 21 0.45 9.79 -30.31
C LYS A 21 0.95 9.68 -31.76
N GLU A 22 0.43 10.50 -32.66
CA GLU A 22 0.78 10.48 -34.09
C GLU A 22 2.17 11.04 -34.35
N ASN A 23 2.53 12.14 -33.67
CA ASN A 23 3.77 12.86 -33.96
C ASN A 23 4.97 12.38 -33.15
N ARG A 24 4.77 11.68 -32.02
CA ARG A 24 5.87 11.30 -31.11
C ARG A 24 6.99 10.50 -31.77
N SER A 25 6.69 9.64 -32.75
CA SER A 25 7.70 8.88 -33.50
C SER A 25 8.59 9.81 -34.33
N ALA A 26 8.00 10.73 -35.09
CA ALA A 26 8.71 11.71 -35.90
C ALA A 26 9.57 12.63 -35.03
N PHE A 27 9.02 13.12 -33.91
CA PHE A 27 9.80 13.92 -32.96
C PHE A 27 10.99 13.14 -32.38
N ARG A 28 10.83 11.84 -32.09
CA ARG A 28 11.93 10.99 -31.60
C ARG A 28 13.00 10.77 -32.65
N GLN A 29 12.62 10.53 -33.90
CA GLN A 29 13.57 10.38 -35.01
C GLN A 29 14.39 11.66 -35.21
N ASN A 30 13.77 12.84 -35.10
CA ASN A 30 14.45 14.12 -35.21
C ASN A 30 15.22 14.53 -33.94
N ASN A 31 15.01 13.84 -32.82
CA ASN A 31 15.65 14.14 -31.53
C ASN A 31 15.99 12.84 -30.79
N PRO A 32 16.88 11.99 -31.34
CA PRO A 32 17.14 10.64 -30.82
C PRO A 32 17.80 10.65 -29.43
N GLU A 33 18.63 11.65 -29.16
CA GLU A 33 19.33 11.83 -27.88
C GLU A 33 18.45 12.42 -26.76
N MET A 34 17.27 12.97 -27.11
CA MET A 34 16.43 13.68 -26.17
C MET A 34 15.70 12.72 -25.23
N ASN A 35 15.72 13.03 -23.92
CA ASN A 35 14.97 12.25 -22.97
C ASN A 35 13.46 12.36 -23.25
N ASN A 36 12.71 11.31 -22.97
CA ASN A 36 11.28 11.25 -23.21
C ASN A 36 10.49 12.39 -22.53
N MET A 37 10.94 12.90 -21.38
CA MET A 37 10.29 14.03 -20.71
C MET A 37 10.44 15.33 -21.51
N GLU A 38 11.64 15.60 -22.00
CA GLU A 38 11.94 16.77 -22.83
C GLU A 38 11.24 16.66 -24.19
N LEU A 39 11.21 15.46 -24.77
CA LEU A 39 10.51 15.19 -26.02
C LEU A 39 9.01 15.51 -25.91
N VAL A 40 8.35 15.04 -24.84
CA VAL A 40 6.94 15.34 -24.60
C VAL A 40 6.72 16.83 -24.35
N LYS A 41 7.64 17.52 -23.67
CA LYS A 41 7.58 18.98 -23.50
C LYS A 41 7.67 19.71 -24.84
N LYS A 42 8.59 19.33 -25.72
CA LYS A 42 8.73 19.87 -27.09
C LYS A 42 7.47 19.63 -27.94
N ILE A 43 6.84 18.46 -27.82
CA ILE A 43 5.56 18.17 -28.48
C ILE A 43 4.42 19.04 -27.89
N ALA A 44 4.44 19.28 -26.58
CA ALA A 44 3.45 20.15 -25.94
C ALA A 44 3.57 21.60 -26.42
N ASP A 45 4.79 22.10 -26.59
CA ASP A 45 5.04 23.46 -27.04
C ASP A 45 4.68 23.64 -28.52
N THR A 46 5.04 22.68 -29.39
CA THR A 46 4.59 22.69 -30.79
C THR A 46 3.07 22.58 -30.93
N TRP A 47 2.39 21.82 -30.05
CA TRP A 47 0.93 21.84 -30.01
C TRP A 47 0.37 23.22 -29.63
N LYS A 48 0.99 23.96 -28.71
CA LYS A 48 0.52 25.32 -28.36
C LYS A 48 0.63 26.27 -29.54
N GLU A 49 1.72 26.19 -30.29
CA GLU A 49 1.99 27.02 -31.48
C GLU A 49 1.15 26.62 -32.70
N LEU A 50 0.61 25.39 -32.72
CA LEU A 50 -0.17 24.88 -33.83
C LEU A 50 -1.37 25.78 -34.17
N PRO A 51 -1.62 26.12 -35.45
CA PRO A 51 -2.77 26.93 -35.86
C PRO A 51 -4.11 26.32 -35.42
N ALA A 52 -5.09 27.18 -35.16
CA ALA A 52 -6.43 26.75 -34.75
C ALA A 52 -7.09 25.80 -35.78
N SER A 53 -6.87 26.04 -37.08
CA SER A 53 -7.37 25.19 -38.15
C SER A 53 -6.84 23.75 -38.08
N GLN A 54 -5.54 23.58 -37.80
CA GLN A 54 -4.94 22.26 -37.66
C GLN A 54 -5.37 21.58 -36.35
N LYS A 55 -5.47 22.34 -35.25
CA LYS A 55 -6.04 21.84 -33.98
C LYS A 55 -7.48 21.37 -34.14
N GLN A 56 -8.26 22.04 -34.99
CA GLN A 56 -9.67 21.74 -35.21
C GLN A 56 -9.87 20.33 -35.78
N VAL A 57 -9.00 19.88 -36.70
CA VAL A 57 -9.03 18.50 -37.23
C VAL A 57 -8.97 17.47 -36.10
N TYR A 58 -8.10 17.70 -35.11
CA TYR A 58 -7.96 16.82 -33.95
C TYR A 58 -9.16 16.88 -32.99
N GLU A 59 -9.76 18.06 -32.81
CA GLU A 59 -10.96 18.21 -31.98
C GLU A 59 -12.20 17.58 -32.63
N GLU A 60 -12.35 17.69 -33.95
CA GLU A 60 -13.42 17.02 -34.70
C GLU A 60 -13.27 15.50 -34.61
N ALA A 61 -12.06 14.99 -34.85
CA ALA A 61 -11.78 13.57 -34.70
C ALA A 61 -12.05 13.08 -33.26
N ARG A 62 -11.77 13.90 -32.24
CA ARG A 62 -12.11 13.61 -30.85
C ARG A 62 -13.63 13.56 -30.63
N LYS A 63 -14.38 14.52 -31.18
CA LYS A 63 -15.86 14.53 -31.09
C LYS A 63 -16.45 13.26 -31.67
N THR A 64 -16.00 12.85 -32.86
CA THR A 64 -16.44 11.62 -33.52
C THR A 64 -16.14 10.39 -32.68
N ASP A 65 -14.92 10.25 -32.18
CA ASP A 65 -14.55 9.13 -31.30
C ASP A 65 -15.33 9.12 -29.99
N TRP A 66 -15.68 10.29 -29.46
CA TRP A 66 -16.48 10.41 -28.25
C TRP A 66 -17.91 9.89 -28.47
N GLN A 67 -18.51 10.12 -29.64
CA GLN A 67 -19.82 9.54 -29.97
C GLN A 67 -19.73 8.02 -30.08
N ARG A 68 -18.75 7.49 -30.84
CA ARG A 68 -18.50 6.04 -30.93
C ARG A 68 -18.27 5.41 -29.56
N TYR A 69 -17.54 6.11 -28.67
CA TYR A 69 -17.31 5.67 -27.30
C TYR A 69 -18.60 5.58 -26.49
N LYS A 70 -19.48 6.58 -26.60
CA LYS A 70 -20.78 6.60 -25.90
C LYS A 70 -21.64 5.43 -26.34
N GLU A 71 -21.75 5.20 -27.64
CA GLU A 71 -22.51 4.08 -28.21
C GLU A 71 -21.98 2.73 -27.71
N ARG A 72 -20.66 2.50 -27.81
CA ARG A 72 -20.02 1.28 -27.30
C ARG A 72 -20.22 1.11 -25.80
N LEU A 73 -20.14 2.19 -25.03
CA LEU A 73 -20.34 2.14 -23.58
C LEU A 73 -21.81 1.84 -23.22
N ALA A 74 -22.77 2.38 -23.98
CA ALA A 74 -24.18 2.09 -23.80
C ALA A 74 -24.48 0.62 -24.10
N ALA A 75 -23.99 0.10 -25.24
CA ALA A 75 -24.11 -1.31 -25.61
C ALA A 75 -23.46 -2.22 -24.56
N TYR A 76 -22.24 -1.90 -24.11
CA TYR A 76 -21.56 -2.65 -23.05
C TYR A 76 -22.37 -2.67 -21.75
N LYS A 77 -22.93 -1.53 -21.32
CA LYS A 77 -23.75 -1.48 -20.10
C LYS A 77 -25.04 -2.27 -20.23
N ALA A 78 -25.67 -2.27 -21.40
CA ALA A 78 -26.90 -3.03 -21.66
C ALA A 78 -26.67 -4.55 -21.62
N GLN A 79 -25.45 -5.01 -21.94
CA GLN A 79 -25.07 -6.43 -21.87
C GLN A 79 -24.77 -6.93 -20.44
N LEU A 80 -24.60 -6.02 -19.46
CA LEU A 80 -24.22 -6.41 -18.10
C LEU A 80 -25.42 -6.86 -17.28
N THR A 81 -25.27 -7.96 -16.55
CA THR A 81 -26.21 -8.32 -15.48
C THR A 81 -26.02 -7.40 -14.26
N PRO A 82 -27.05 -7.23 -13.42
CA PRO A 82 -26.93 -6.44 -12.18
C PRO A 82 -25.77 -6.90 -11.28
N ALA A 83 -25.56 -8.22 -11.17
CA ALA A 83 -24.46 -8.81 -10.40
C ALA A 83 -23.08 -8.43 -10.98
N GLN A 84 -22.91 -8.49 -12.30
CA GLN A 84 -21.66 -8.10 -12.96
C GLN A 84 -21.40 -6.59 -12.81
N ALA A 85 -22.44 -5.76 -12.94
CA ALA A 85 -22.33 -4.32 -12.73
C ALA A 85 -21.91 -3.97 -11.29
N ALA A 86 -22.45 -4.68 -10.30
CA ALA A 86 -22.06 -4.54 -8.89
C ALA A 86 -20.59 -4.96 -8.66
N ALA A 87 -20.18 -6.10 -9.21
CA ALA A 87 -18.79 -6.58 -9.10
C ALA A 87 -17.78 -5.58 -9.71
N LEU A 88 -18.08 -5.02 -10.89
CA LEU A 88 -17.24 -3.99 -11.53
C LEU A 88 -17.18 -2.69 -10.72
N LYS A 89 -18.29 -2.30 -10.05
CA LYS A 89 -18.32 -1.14 -9.15
C LYS A 89 -17.45 -1.38 -7.92
N GLU A 90 -17.51 -2.57 -7.34
CA GLU A 90 -16.69 -2.96 -6.19
C GLU A 90 -15.20 -3.02 -6.54
N GLU A 91 -14.83 -3.64 -7.67
CA GLU A 91 -13.45 -3.68 -8.17
C GLU A 91 -12.90 -2.26 -8.36
N ARG A 92 -13.68 -1.36 -8.98
CA ARG A 92 -13.30 0.04 -9.16
C ARG A 92 -13.10 0.75 -7.82
N SER A 93 -13.98 0.49 -6.84
CA SER A 93 -13.87 1.04 -5.49
C SER A 93 -12.57 0.57 -4.80
N LYS A 94 -12.30 -0.74 -4.83
CA LYS A 94 -11.06 -1.34 -4.29
C LYS A 94 -9.82 -0.74 -4.94
N ARG A 95 -9.81 -0.60 -6.27
CA ARG A 95 -8.70 0.02 -7.01
C ARG A 95 -8.48 1.48 -6.61
N LEU A 96 -9.55 2.25 -6.46
CA LEU A 96 -9.45 3.66 -6.03
C LEU A 96 -9.00 3.78 -4.57
N ALA A 97 -9.51 2.94 -3.68
CA ALA A 97 -9.09 2.87 -2.28
C ALA A 97 -7.59 2.54 -2.16
N LYS A 98 -7.10 1.55 -2.93
CA LYS A 98 -5.67 1.20 -3.02
C LYS A 98 -4.84 2.39 -3.54
N ARG A 99 -5.29 3.09 -4.57
CA ARG A 99 -4.60 4.30 -5.07
C ARG A 99 -4.56 5.42 -4.02
N ARG A 100 -5.65 5.63 -3.27
CA ARG A 100 -5.71 6.61 -2.18
C ARG A 100 -4.75 6.23 -1.05
N SER A 101 -4.71 4.97 -0.63
CA SER A 101 -3.80 4.51 0.42
C SER A 101 -2.33 4.65 0.03
N PHE A 102 -1.97 4.36 -1.23
CA PHE A 102 -0.62 4.62 -1.73
C PHE A 102 -0.26 6.10 -1.76
N ARG A 103 -1.18 6.97 -2.18
CA ARG A 103 -0.95 8.42 -2.18
C ARG A 103 -0.71 8.94 -0.76
N ALA A 104 -1.55 8.54 0.19
CA ALA A 104 -1.39 8.89 1.60
C ALA A 104 -0.06 8.35 2.16
N LYS A 105 0.30 7.09 1.87
CA LYS A 105 1.59 6.53 2.30
C LYS A 105 2.77 7.32 1.74
N ARG A 106 2.74 7.67 0.45
CA ARG A 106 3.80 8.46 -0.20
C ARG A 106 3.93 9.84 0.42
N GLU A 107 2.81 10.51 0.71
CA GLU A 107 2.78 11.79 1.40
C GLU A 107 3.45 11.69 2.78
N LEU A 108 3.10 10.68 3.58
CA LEU A 108 3.74 10.45 4.87
C LEU A 108 5.25 10.18 4.76
N THR A 109 5.69 9.50 3.70
CA THR A 109 7.12 9.28 3.42
C THR A 109 7.84 10.58 3.05
N VAL A 110 7.22 11.43 2.21
CA VAL A 110 7.78 12.75 1.86
C VAL A 110 7.86 13.67 3.08
N LEU A 111 6.87 13.59 3.98
CA LEU A 111 6.87 14.30 5.26
C LEU A 111 7.84 13.71 6.30
N GLY A 112 8.61 12.67 5.95
CA GLY A 112 9.60 12.07 6.83
C GLY A 112 9.01 11.38 8.06
N LYS A 113 7.79 10.84 7.97
CA LYS A 113 7.14 10.18 9.11
C LYS A 113 8.01 9.03 9.65
N PRO A 114 8.32 9.00 10.96
CA PRO A 114 9.11 7.94 11.59
C PRO A 114 8.60 6.53 11.29
N LYS A 115 9.52 5.62 10.99
CA LYS A 115 9.19 4.19 10.83
C LYS A 115 8.80 3.60 12.18
N ARG A 116 7.81 2.69 12.15
CA ARG A 116 7.34 1.97 13.34
C ARG A 116 8.49 1.25 14.07
N PRO A 117 8.36 1.05 15.39
CA PRO A 117 9.40 0.38 16.14
C PRO A 117 9.55 -1.07 15.67
N ARG A 118 10.80 -1.53 15.59
CA ARG A 118 11.14 -2.90 15.21
C ARG A 118 10.88 -3.83 16.38
N SER A 119 10.28 -4.98 16.11
CA SER A 119 10.18 -6.06 17.11
C SER A 119 11.52 -6.81 17.22
N GLY A 120 11.75 -7.52 18.32
CA GLY A 120 12.97 -8.32 18.50
C GLY A 120 13.18 -9.33 17.38
N PHE A 121 12.08 -9.94 16.88
CA PHE A 121 12.15 -10.80 15.70
C PHE A 121 12.54 -10.04 14.42
N ASN A 122 12.08 -8.80 14.21
CA ASN A 122 12.52 -8.02 13.05
C ASN A 122 14.01 -7.68 13.09
N ILE A 123 14.55 -7.44 14.30
CA ILE A 123 15.97 -7.19 14.52
C ILE A 123 16.78 -8.46 14.24
N PHE A 124 16.37 -9.58 14.83
CA PHE A 124 16.94 -10.90 14.56
C PHE A 124 16.95 -11.22 13.05
N VAL A 125 15.82 -11.04 12.37
CA VAL A 125 15.73 -11.24 10.92
C VAL A 125 16.69 -10.29 10.20
N SER A 126 16.76 -8.99 10.53
CA SER A 126 17.64 -8.08 9.82
C SER A 126 19.13 -8.44 9.92
N GLU A 127 19.55 -9.05 11.03
CA GLU A 127 20.93 -9.50 11.23
C GLU A 127 21.21 -10.83 10.52
N ASN A 128 20.26 -11.77 10.58
CA ASN A 128 20.46 -13.14 10.11
C ASN A 128 19.97 -13.39 8.66
N PHE A 129 19.29 -12.42 8.02
CA PHE A 129 18.69 -12.61 6.69
C PHE A 129 19.72 -12.76 5.58
N GLN A 130 20.83 -12.03 5.65
CA GLN A 130 21.91 -12.12 4.65
C GLN A 130 22.61 -13.48 4.70
N GLU A 131 22.84 -13.99 5.91
CA GLU A 131 23.53 -15.26 6.17
C GLU A 131 22.63 -16.48 5.98
N SER A 132 21.31 -16.32 6.06
CA SER A 132 20.38 -17.44 5.85
C SER A 132 20.44 -18.01 4.43
N GLU A 133 20.54 -19.33 4.33
CA GLU A 133 20.52 -20.06 3.07
C GLU A 133 19.09 -20.32 2.61
N GLY A 134 18.80 -20.07 1.32
CA GLY A 134 17.48 -20.34 0.77
C GLY A 134 17.29 -19.76 -0.63
N ILE A 135 16.59 -20.49 -1.48
CA ILE A 135 16.40 -20.18 -2.90
C ILE A 135 15.50 -18.94 -3.08
N SER A 136 14.61 -18.67 -2.12
CA SER A 136 13.66 -17.55 -2.16
C SER A 136 13.65 -16.78 -0.82
N PRO A 137 13.50 -15.43 -0.86
CA PRO A 137 13.30 -14.61 0.34
C PRO A 137 12.21 -15.12 1.29
N VAL A 138 11.14 -15.72 0.74
CA VAL A 138 10.04 -16.28 1.53
C VAL A 138 10.47 -17.55 2.28
N ALA A 139 11.27 -18.40 1.62
CA ALA A 139 11.81 -19.60 2.25
C ALA A 139 12.79 -19.25 3.38
N LYS A 140 13.69 -18.28 3.12
CA LYS A 140 14.61 -17.73 4.12
C LYS A 140 13.88 -17.21 5.36
N LEU A 141 12.83 -16.40 5.17
CA LEU A 141 12.05 -15.85 6.28
C LEU A 141 11.36 -16.95 7.10
N LYS A 142 10.86 -18.01 6.45
CA LYS A 142 10.26 -19.16 7.15
C LYS A 142 11.29 -19.88 8.03
N GLN A 143 12.47 -20.15 7.49
CA GLN A 143 13.55 -20.78 8.26
C GLN A 143 14.01 -19.91 9.45
N LEU A 144 14.14 -18.60 9.25
CA LEU A 144 14.48 -17.67 10.33
C LEU A 144 13.38 -17.62 11.40
N PHE A 145 12.11 -17.71 11.00
CA PHE A 145 11.01 -17.82 11.97
C PHE A 145 11.12 -19.09 12.81
N ASP A 146 11.38 -20.23 12.17
CA ASP A 146 11.56 -21.51 12.86
C ASP A 146 12.79 -21.49 13.79
N ALA A 147 13.90 -20.88 13.34
CA ALA A 147 15.10 -20.67 14.15
C ALA A 147 14.80 -19.78 15.37
N TRP A 148 14.10 -18.66 15.16
CA TRP A 148 13.66 -17.78 16.25
C TRP A 148 12.78 -18.51 17.27
N GLN A 149 11.86 -19.38 16.85
CA GLN A 149 11.04 -20.14 17.80
C GLN A 149 11.89 -21.06 18.68
N LYS A 150 12.93 -21.70 18.12
CA LYS A 150 13.85 -22.60 18.82
C LYS A 150 14.82 -21.90 19.77
N LEU A 151 15.09 -20.60 19.59
CA LEU A 151 15.96 -19.84 20.49
C LEU A 151 15.40 -19.82 21.92
N SER A 152 16.30 -20.02 22.89
CA SER A 152 15.97 -19.95 24.31
C SER A 152 15.60 -18.53 24.75
N SER A 153 15.00 -18.41 25.94
CA SER A 153 14.66 -17.09 26.49
C SER A 153 15.89 -16.19 26.62
N SER A 154 17.03 -16.73 27.06
CA SER A 154 18.29 -15.99 27.22
C SER A 154 18.85 -15.53 25.88
N GLN A 155 18.79 -16.36 24.84
CA GLN A 155 19.22 -15.98 23.49
C GLN A 155 18.32 -14.91 22.85
N LYS A 156 17.04 -14.87 23.23
CA LYS A 156 16.09 -13.84 22.77
C LYS A 156 16.27 -12.50 23.50
N GLN A 157 16.81 -12.49 24.72
CA GLN A 157 16.88 -11.27 25.54
C GLN A 157 17.59 -10.10 24.85
N PRO A 158 18.76 -10.25 24.20
CA PRO A 158 19.42 -9.13 23.54
C PRO A 158 18.53 -8.47 22.48
N TYR A 159 17.85 -9.27 21.65
CA TYR A 159 16.93 -8.77 20.63
C TYR A 159 15.68 -8.10 21.23
N LEU A 160 15.18 -8.61 22.36
CA LEU A 160 14.06 -7.99 23.07
C LEU A 160 14.47 -6.64 23.67
N GLN A 161 15.67 -6.54 24.24
CA GLN A 161 16.20 -5.29 24.75
C GLN A 161 16.39 -4.26 23.62
N LEU A 162 17.00 -4.64 22.50
CA LEU A 162 17.12 -3.77 21.32
C LEU A 162 15.75 -3.31 20.79
N ALA A 163 14.72 -4.14 20.91
CA ALA A 163 13.36 -3.76 20.53
C ALA A 163 12.73 -2.76 21.50
N GLU A 164 13.03 -2.83 22.80
CA GLU A 164 12.64 -1.79 23.76
C GLU A 164 13.36 -0.47 23.47
N ASP A 165 14.66 -0.51 23.17
CA ASP A 165 15.42 0.69 22.78
C ASP A 165 14.87 1.33 21.49
N ASP A 166 14.48 0.51 20.50
CA ASP A 166 13.86 1.01 19.25
C ASP A 166 12.46 1.62 19.48
N LYS A 167 11.73 1.20 20.53
CA LYS A 167 10.50 1.90 20.96
C LYS A 167 10.82 3.30 21.49
N VAL A 168 11.85 3.45 22.31
CA VAL A 168 12.27 4.76 22.84
C VAL A 168 12.67 5.69 21.68
N ARG A 169 13.47 5.18 20.73
CA ARG A 169 13.80 5.89 19.48
C ARG A 169 12.53 6.35 18.76
N TYR A 170 11.60 5.44 18.49
CA TYR A 170 10.35 5.75 17.78
C TYR A 170 9.51 6.80 18.52
N GLU A 171 9.41 6.73 19.84
CA GLU A 171 8.66 7.69 20.63
C GLU A 171 9.26 9.09 20.54
N ASN A 172 10.59 9.20 20.65
CA ASN A 172 11.29 10.47 20.53
C ASN A 172 11.16 11.06 19.12
N GLU A 173 11.40 10.26 18.08
CA GLU A 173 11.22 10.70 16.69
C GLU A 173 9.77 11.12 16.41
N MET A 174 8.78 10.38 16.92
CA MET A 174 7.38 10.72 16.73
C MET A 174 6.99 12.01 17.45
N LYS A 175 7.49 12.28 18.66
CA LYS A 175 7.24 13.55 19.36
C LYS A 175 7.73 14.73 18.53
N SER A 176 8.97 14.67 18.05
CA SER A 176 9.56 15.71 17.20
C SER A 176 8.81 15.85 15.86
N TRP A 177 8.43 14.74 15.25
CA TRP A 177 7.67 14.75 13.99
C TRP A 177 6.26 15.33 14.17
N GLU A 178 5.54 14.96 15.25
CA GLU A 178 4.21 15.50 15.55
C GLU A 178 4.27 17.00 15.82
N ALA A 179 5.27 17.49 16.56
CA ALA A 179 5.50 18.92 16.76
C ALA A 179 5.70 19.65 15.44
N LYS A 180 6.52 19.10 14.53
CA LYS A 180 6.70 19.64 13.18
C LYS A 180 5.40 19.65 12.36
N MET A 181 4.54 18.64 12.53
CA MET A 181 3.25 18.62 11.82
C MET A 181 2.28 19.69 12.35
N VAL A 182 2.30 20.00 13.65
CA VAL A 182 1.54 21.14 14.22
C VAL A 182 2.03 22.45 13.61
N GLU A 183 3.35 22.67 13.58
CA GLU A 183 3.96 23.88 13.02
C GLU A 183 3.59 24.08 11.53
N LEU A 184 3.51 22.99 10.77
CA LEU A 184 3.08 23.01 9.36
C LEU A 184 1.55 23.07 9.17
N GLY A 185 0.76 23.18 10.24
CA GLY A 185 -0.72 23.20 10.19
C GLY A 185 -1.36 21.88 9.77
N ARG A 186 -0.64 20.76 9.86
CA ARG A 186 -1.05 19.41 9.46
C ARG A 186 -1.44 18.54 10.67
N GLU A 187 -2.26 19.11 11.54
CA GLU A 187 -2.75 18.42 12.75
C GLU A 187 -3.56 17.16 12.42
N ASP A 188 -4.12 17.07 11.21
CA ASP A 188 -4.81 15.88 10.68
C ASP A 188 -3.94 14.60 10.71
N LEU A 189 -2.62 14.76 10.74
CA LEU A 189 -1.65 13.66 10.68
C LEU A 189 -1.13 13.19 12.04
N ILE A 190 -1.48 13.89 13.12
CA ILE A 190 -1.06 13.59 14.49
C ILE A 190 -1.85 12.41 15.03
N ARG A 191 -1.21 11.56 15.86
CA ARG A 191 -1.92 10.44 16.49
C ARG A 191 -2.99 11.01 17.42
N SER A 192 -4.25 10.66 17.18
CA SER A 192 -5.31 10.93 18.16
C SER A 192 -4.98 10.23 19.48
N ARG A 193 -4.87 11.01 20.57
CA ARG A 193 -4.55 10.51 21.93
C ARG A 193 -5.63 9.58 22.49
N LYS A 194 -6.80 9.46 21.84
CA LYS A 194 -7.78 8.41 22.13
C LYS A 194 -7.18 7.07 21.72
N GLN A 195 -6.51 6.43 22.67
CA GLN A 195 -6.22 5.00 22.60
C GLN A 195 -7.51 4.31 22.16
N ARG A 196 -7.50 3.67 20.98
CA ARG A 196 -8.57 2.74 20.65
C ARG A 196 -8.56 1.69 21.77
N PRO A 197 -9.66 1.50 22.53
CA PRO A 197 -9.74 0.33 23.38
C PRO A 197 -9.49 -0.86 22.46
N LYS A 198 -8.51 -1.70 22.79
CA LYS A 198 -8.37 -3.01 22.14
C LYS A 198 -9.70 -3.70 22.42
N THR A 199 -10.62 -3.70 21.45
CA THR A 199 -11.80 -4.55 21.50
C THR A 199 -11.28 -5.98 21.45
N LYS A 200 -11.02 -6.53 22.63
CA LYS A 200 -10.91 -7.98 22.79
C LYS A 200 -12.28 -8.52 22.39
N THR A 201 -12.35 -9.19 21.26
CA THR A 201 -13.54 -9.97 20.90
C THR A 201 -13.83 -10.94 22.04
N ALA A 202 -15.12 -11.10 22.39
CA ALA A 202 -15.55 -11.85 23.58
C ALA A 202 -15.00 -13.29 23.67
N GLU A 203 -14.64 -13.90 22.55
CA GLU A 203 -13.94 -15.20 22.49
C GLU A 203 -12.53 -15.17 23.11
N THR A 204 -11.78 -14.08 22.92
CA THR A 204 -10.43 -13.94 23.52
C THR A 204 -10.47 -13.65 25.01
N ALA A 205 -11.58 -13.13 25.54
CA ALA A 205 -11.78 -12.96 26.98
C ALA A 205 -12.14 -14.29 27.66
N LYS A 206 -13.06 -15.07 27.07
CA LYS A 206 -13.41 -16.41 27.58
C LYS A 206 -12.21 -17.37 27.57
N ASN A 207 -11.40 -17.36 26.51
CA ASN A 207 -10.21 -18.21 26.43
C ASN A 207 -9.09 -17.79 27.41
N ALA A 208 -9.06 -16.52 27.81
CA ALA A 208 -8.09 -16.04 28.81
C ALA A 208 -8.53 -16.37 30.25
N GLU A 209 -9.84 -16.45 30.53
CA GLU A 209 -10.38 -16.87 31.82
C GLU A 209 -10.25 -18.39 32.02
N THR A 210 -10.54 -19.20 30.99
CA THR A 210 -10.35 -20.65 31.05
C THR A 210 -8.88 -21.04 31.19
N ALA A 211 -7.97 -20.32 30.53
CA ALA A 211 -6.53 -20.54 30.68
C ALA A 211 -6.01 -20.15 32.08
N LYS A 212 -6.59 -19.11 32.72
CA LYS A 212 -6.24 -18.72 34.09
C LYS A 212 -6.78 -19.71 35.13
N ALA A 213 -8.00 -20.22 34.96
CA ALA A 213 -8.57 -21.24 35.82
C ALA A 213 -7.76 -22.55 35.77
N SER A 214 -7.38 -23.00 34.56
CA SER A 214 -6.50 -24.16 34.35
C SER A 214 -5.13 -24.00 35.02
N SER A 215 -4.55 -22.80 34.96
CA SER A 215 -3.25 -22.53 35.58
C SER A 215 -3.33 -22.52 37.12
N GLN A 216 -4.42 -22.01 37.70
CA GLN A 216 -4.64 -22.04 39.16
C GLN A 216 -4.88 -23.46 39.68
N GLU A 217 -5.62 -24.28 38.95
CA GLU A 217 -5.90 -25.67 39.32
C GLU A 217 -4.63 -26.53 39.29
N ASN A 218 -3.79 -26.35 38.25
CA ASN A 218 -2.48 -27.03 38.19
C ASN A 218 -1.53 -26.58 39.30
N LYS A 219 -1.58 -25.30 39.70
CA LYS A 219 -0.78 -24.77 40.81
C LYS A 219 -1.26 -25.29 42.17
N ALA A 220 -2.56 -25.57 42.32
CA ALA A 220 -3.13 -26.19 43.52
C ALA A 220 -2.75 -27.68 43.61
N LYS A 221 -2.83 -28.42 42.49
CA LYS A 221 -2.42 -29.84 42.42
C LYS A 221 -0.92 -30.02 42.71
N LEU A 222 -0.08 -29.11 42.24
CA LEU A 222 1.37 -29.13 42.52
C LEU A 222 1.69 -28.81 44.00
N LYS A 223 0.84 -28.01 44.67
CA LYS A 223 0.99 -27.70 46.11
C LYS A 223 0.52 -28.83 47.02
N LEU A 224 -0.50 -29.61 46.61
CA LEU A 224 -0.90 -30.81 47.35
C LEU A 224 0.15 -31.92 47.24
N LYS A 225 0.70 -32.14 46.05
CA LYS A 225 1.72 -33.18 45.83
C LYS A 225 3.03 -32.94 46.59
N LYS A 226 3.35 -31.69 46.92
CA LYS A 226 4.50 -31.30 47.77
C LYS A 226 4.25 -31.40 49.27
N ARG A 227 3.04 -31.78 49.71
CA ARG A 227 2.70 -31.96 51.14
C ARG A 227 2.60 -33.43 51.54
N GLU A 228 2.71 -34.35 50.59
CA GLU A 228 2.63 -35.80 50.80
C GLU A 228 3.99 -36.51 50.60
N GLU A 229 5.07 -35.74 50.35
CA GLU A 229 6.49 -36.14 50.45
C GLU A 229 7.11 -35.45 51.66
#